data_AF-A0A946UI99-F1
#
_entry.id   AF-A0A946UI99-F1
#
_cell.length_a   1.000
_cell.length_b   1.000
_cell.length_c   1.000
_cell.angle_alpha   90.00
_cell.angle_beta   90.00
_cell.angle_gamma   90.00
#
_symmetry.space_group_name_H-M   'P 1'
#
loop_
_entity.id
_entity.type
_entity.pdbx_description
1 polymer ?
#
loop_
_entity_poly.entity_id
_entity_poly.type
_entity_poly.pdbx_seq_one_letter_code
_entity_poly.pdbx_strand_id
1 'polypeptide(L)'
;MNNSLFRACPESGLQFHKPAEQLMRINAVFAVVILLFGGITALFVTLTRWPAIHLLAPDRFYQFLTLHGVNMLIFWIITFEIAVLYFCSSTLLRCRLATPRIAWLGFALMVIGVVVNNMAVLNGDASVMMTSYVPMPANPNFYLGLILFAVGALLG
;
A
#
# COMPACT_ATOMS: atom_id res chain seq x y z
N MET A 1 1.04 -37.58 10.61
CA MET A 1 0.60 -36.57 9.62
C MET A 1 1.58 -35.42 9.65
N ASN A 2 2.27 -35.15 8.54
CA ASN A 2 3.35 -34.16 8.50
C ASN A 2 2.75 -32.76 8.63
N ASN A 3 2.81 -32.16 9.83
CA ASN A 3 2.18 -30.87 10.14
C ASN A 3 3.01 -29.69 9.60
N SER A 4 3.50 -29.80 8.36
CA SER A 4 4.50 -28.89 7.79
C SER A 4 3.96 -27.49 7.46
N LEU A 5 2.64 -27.31 7.46
CA LEU A 5 1.97 -26.06 7.09
C LEU A 5 1.71 -25.13 8.29
N PHE A 6 1.72 -25.66 9.51
CA PHE A 6 1.51 -24.87 10.72
C PHE A 6 2.76 -24.89 11.60
N ARG A 7 3.08 -23.75 12.23
CA ARG A 7 4.11 -23.65 13.26
C ARG A 7 3.58 -22.92 14.48
N ALA A 8 4.05 -23.29 15.67
CA ALA A 8 3.87 -22.47 16.85
C ALA A 8 5.03 -21.49 16.97
N CYS A 9 4.74 -20.26 17.41
CA CYS A 9 5.76 -19.31 17.81
C CYS A 9 6.23 -19.65 19.23
N PRO A 10 7.55 -19.83 19.47
CA PRO A 10 8.05 -20.15 20.81
C PRO A 10 7.81 -19.01 21.81
N GLU A 11 7.84 -17.76 21.34
CA GLU A 11 7.71 -16.57 22.20
C GLU A 11 6.25 -16.27 22.55
N SER A 12 5.36 -16.25 21.54
CA SER A 12 3.96 -15.83 21.74
C SER A 12 3.00 -17.01 21.94
N GLY A 13 3.44 -18.25 21.70
CA GLY A 13 2.57 -19.43 21.70
C GLY A 13 1.55 -19.46 20.56
N LEU A 14 1.50 -18.44 19.70
CA LEU A 14 0.52 -18.36 18.60
C LEU A 14 0.84 -19.36 17.49
N GLN A 15 -0.21 -19.92 16.89
CA GLN A 15 -0.11 -20.85 15.77
C GLN A 15 -0.24 -20.11 14.44
N PHE A 16 0.74 -20.27 13.55
CA PHE A 16 0.78 -19.63 12.24
C PHE A 16 0.60 -20.66 11.13
N HIS A 17 -0.29 -20.35 10.19
CA HIS A 17 -0.36 -21.01 8.89
C HIS A 17 0.68 -20.41 7.95
N LYS A 18 1.66 -21.19 7.49
CA LYS A 18 2.81 -20.69 6.71
C LYS A 18 2.43 -19.82 5.50
N PRO A 19 1.47 -20.18 4.64
CA PRO A 19 1.04 -19.31 3.54
C PRO A 19 0.48 -17.96 4.00
N ALA A 20 -0.31 -17.94 5.07
CA ALA A 20 -0.86 -16.70 5.62
C ALA A 20 0.24 -15.84 6.25
N GLU A 21 1.18 -16.47 6.96
CA GLU A 21 2.32 -15.80 7.56
C GLU A 21 3.22 -15.12 6.51
N GLN A 22 3.44 -15.75 5.36
CA GLN A 22 4.21 -15.13 4.26
C GLN A 22 3.51 -13.89 3.72
N LEU A 23 2.20 -13.98 3.46
CA LEU A 23 1.38 -12.86 2.97
C LEU A 23 1.28 -11.72 3.99
N MET A 24 1.12 -12.05 5.28
CA MET A 24 1.16 -11.08 6.37
C MET A 24 2.49 -10.31 6.38
N ARG A 25 3.63 -11.03 6.35
CA ARG A 25 4.95 -10.40 6.37
C ARG A 25 5.20 -9.53 5.15
N ILE A 26 4.87 -10.01 3.95
CA ILE A 26 5.17 -9.27 2.72
C ILE A 26 4.31 -8.01 2.60
N ASN A 27 3.03 -8.06 2.99
CA ASN A 27 2.18 -6.87 3.06
C ASN A 27 2.71 -5.89 4.12
N ALA A 28 3.08 -6.37 5.32
CA ALA A 28 3.61 -5.49 6.36
C ALA A 28 4.91 -4.78 5.93
N VAL A 29 5.84 -5.51 5.31
CA VAL A 29 7.09 -4.93 4.80
C VAL A 29 6.80 -3.95 3.66
N PHE A 30 5.93 -4.30 2.72
CA PHE A 30 5.58 -3.43 1.61
C PHE A 30 4.90 -2.14 2.10
N ALA A 31 4.00 -2.24 3.09
CA ALA A 31 3.39 -1.08 3.72
C ALA A 31 4.42 -0.15 4.38
N VAL A 32 5.45 -0.70 5.05
CA VAL A 32 6.54 0.10 5.64
C VAL A 32 7.37 0.80 4.56
N VAL A 33 7.60 0.14 3.41
CA VAL A 33 8.28 0.78 2.26
C VAL A 33 7.44 1.94 1.71
N ILE A 34 6.13 1.76 1.57
CA ILE A 34 5.22 2.83 1.14
C ILE A 34 5.19 3.97 2.17
N LEU A 35 5.16 3.65 3.47
CA LEU A 35 5.24 4.65 4.55
C LEU A 35 6.53 5.47 4.44
N LEU A 36 7.67 4.83 4.20
CA LEU A 36 8.94 5.54 4.01
C LEU A 36 8.88 6.47 2.80
N PHE A 37 8.39 6.00 1.66
CA PHE A 37 8.26 6.80 0.44
C PHE A 37 7.29 7.98 0.63
N GLY A 38 6.10 7.71 1.17
CA GLY A 38 5.13 8.74 1.54
C GLY A 38 5.69 9.73 2.55
N GLY A 39 6.51 9.28 3.50
CA GLY A 39 7.13 10.11 4.53
C GLY A 39 8.18 11.06 3.94
N ILE A 40 9.01 10.57 3.02
CA ILE A 40 9.98 11.40 2.30
C ILE A 40 9.26 12.50 1.52
N THR A 41 8.21 12.16 0.76
CA THR A 41 7.43 13.18 0.02
C THR A 41 6.73 14.18 0.96
N ALA A 42 6.33 13.76 2.17
CA ALA A 42 5.82 14.65 3.21
C ALA A 42 6.85 15.71 3.64
N LEU A 43 8.12 15.32 3.78
CA LEU A 43 9.19 16.24 4.15
C LEU A 43 9.36 17.33 3.09
N PHE A 44 9.34 17.00 1.80
CA PHE A 44 9.40 18.01 0.74
C PHE A 44 8.22 18.98 0.78
N VAL A 45 7.00 18.47 1.00
CA VAL A 45 5.77 19.28 1.11
C VAL A 45 5.85 20.21 2.32
N THR A 46 6.15 19.67 3.50
CA THR A 46 6.16 20.43 4.76
C THR A 46 7.27 21.46 4.80
N LEU A 47 8.49 21.11 4.34
CA LEU A 47 9.59 22.05 4.25
C LEU A 47 9.28 23.17 3.26
N THR A 48 8.57 22.92 2.16
CA THR A 48 8.15 23.98 1.22
C THR A 48 7.06 24.90 1.79
N ARG A 49 6.33 24.45 2.81
CA ARG A 49 5.32 25.26 3.52
C ARG A 49 5.92 26.08 4.66
N TRP A 50 7.18 25.86 5.02
CA TRP A 50 7.87 26.65 6.04
C TRP A 50 8.26 28.03 5.44
N PRO A 51 7.90 29.17 6.06
CA PRO A 51 8.33 30.49 5.62
C PRO A 51 9.83 30.68 5.28
N ALA A 52 10.73 29.88 5.86
CA ALA A 52 12.18 30.01 5.63
C ALA A 52 12.72 29.11 4.51
N ILE A 53 12.00 28.03 4.14
CA ILE A 53 12.50 26.99 3.23
C ILE A 53 11.46 26.78 2.13
N HIS A 54 11.89 26.77 0.87
CA HIS A 54 11.00 26.57 -0.28
C HIS A 54 11.66 25.63 -1.29
N LEU A 55 11.60 24.31 -1.03
CA LEU A 55 12.33 23.30 -1.81
C LEU A 55 11.69 23.01 -3.17
N LEU A 56 10.37 23.16 -3.29
CA LEU A 56 9.62 22.83 -4.49
C LEU A 56 9.03 24.06 -5.17
N ALA A 57 9.11 24.09 -6.50
CA ALA A 57 8.30 24.98 -7.33
C ALA A 57 6.80 24.62 -7.22
N PRO A 58 5.86 25.52 -7.58
CA PRO A 58 4.43 25.31 -7.38
C PRO A 58 3.88 24.04 -8.06
N ASP A 59 4.31 23.73 -9.28
CA ASP A 59 3.92 22.53 -10.03
C ASP A 59 4.40 21.24 -9.32
N ARG A 60 5.67 21.24 -8.87
CA ARG A 60 6.26 20.12 -8.13
C ARG A 60 5.65 19.97 -6.74
N PHE A 61 5.20 21.05 -6.11
CA PHE A 61 4.51 21.00 -4.83
C PHE A 61 3.25 20.15 -4.91
N TYR A 62 2.38 20.38 -5.91
CA TYR A 62 1.14 19.60 -6.07
C TYR A 62 1.41 18.16 -6.53
N GLN A 63 2.46 17.94 -7.30
CA GLN A 63 2.90 16.59 -7.67
C GLN A 63 3.32 15.78 -6.42
N PHE A 64 4.16 16.35 -5.56
CA PHE A 64 4.60 15.71 -4.33
C PHE A 64 3.48 15.58 -3.30
N LEU A 65 2.56 16.55 -3.25
CA LEU A 65 1.37 16.47 -2.40
C LEU A 65 0.45 15.32 -2.83
N THR A 66 0.29 15.11 -4.15
CA THR A 66 -0.45 13.96 -4.68
C THR A 66 0.23 12.64 -4.32
N LEU A 67 1.54 12.53 -4.56
CA LEU A 67 2.32 11.35 -4.16
C LEU A 67 2.17 11.07 -2.67
N HIS A 68 2.36 12.06 -1.80
CA HIS A 68 2.24 11.92 -0.37
C HIS A 68 0.85 11.40 0.03
N GLY A 69 -0.20 12.10 -0.39
CA GLY A 69 -1.58 11.79 0.01
C GLY A 69 -2.00 10.38 -0.41
N VAL A 70 -1.74 10.01 -1.67
CA VAL A 70 -2.11 8.68 -2.19
C VAL A 70 -1.31 7.57 -1.51
N ASN A 71 0.02 7.73 -1.35
CA ASN A 71 0.85 6.69 -0.74
C ASN A 71 0.53 6.52 0.75
N MET A 72 0.23 7.59 1.49
CA MET A 72 -0.10 7.46 2.91
C MET A 72 -1.52 6.95 3.13
N LEU A 73 -2.53 7.62 2.58
CA LEU A 73 -3.91 7.39 2.98
C LEU A 73 -4.54 6.18 2.27
N ILE A 74 -4.03 5.81 1.09
CA ILE A 74 -4.56 4.68 0.32
C ILE A 74 -3.59 3.51 0.42
N PHE A 75 -2.37 3.66 -0.10
CA PHE A 75 -1.50 2.50 -0.28
C PHE A 75 -0.91 1.98 1.03
N TRP A 76 -0.41 2.83 1.92
CA TRP A 76 0.17 2.42 3.19
C TRP A 76 -0.88 1.82 4.12
N ILE A 77 -1.95 2.57 4.44
CA ILE A 77 -2.98 2.14 5.39
C ILE A 77 -3.61 0.82 4.94
N ILE A 78 -4.06 0.72 3.69
CA ILE A 78 -4.76 -0.48 3.22
C ILE A 78 -3.79 -1.67 3.14
N THR A 79 -2.56 -1.50 2.67
CA THR A 79 -1.59 -2.62 2.64
C THR A 79 -1.27 -3.10 4.06
N PHE A 80 -1.13 -2.18 5.02
CA PHE A 80 -0.93 -2.55 6.42
C PHE A 80 -2.17 -3.26 7.00
N GLU A 81 -3.37 -2.80 6.65
CA GLU A 81 -4.64 -3.41 7.03
C GLU A 81 -4.73 -4.85 6.51
N ILE A 82 -4.39 -5.12 5.24
CA ILE A 82 -4.35 -6.49 4.69
C ILE A 82 -3.41 -7.40 5.49
N ALA A 83 -2.24 -6.90 5.91
CA ALA A 83 -1.34 -7.67 6.77
C ALA A 83 -1.99 -8.04 8.11
N VAL A 84 -2.68 -7.08 8.73
CA VAL A 84 -3.44 -7.29 9.97
C VAL A 84 -4.59 -8.26 9.76
N LEU A 85 -5.30 -8.18 8.63
CA LEU A 85 -6.39 -9.10 8.30
C LEU A 85 -5.88 -10.54 8.13
N TYR A 86 -4.73 -10.78 7.50
CA TYR A 86 -4.13 -12.13 7.48
C TYR A 86 -3.75 -12.63 8.87
N PHE A 87 -3.21 -11.76 9.72
CA PHE A 87 -2.91 -12.11 11.10
C PHE A 87 -4.18 -12.51 11.86
N CYS A 88 -5.21 -11.66 11.83
CA CYS A 88 -6.46 -11.88 12.54
C CYS A 88 -7.24 -13.09 12.00
N SER A 89 -7.37 -13.20 10.68
CA SER A 89 -8.19 -14.25 10.04
C SER A 89 -7.55 -15.63 10.09
N SER A 90 -6.22 -15.74 10.18
CA SER A 90 -5.55 -17.06 10.25
C SER A 90 -4.97 -17.36 11.64
N THR A 91 -4.21 -16.43 12.22
CA THR A 91 -3.47 -16.69 13.47
C THR A 91 -4.39 -16.67 14.69
N LEU A 92 -5.26 -15.65 14.81
CA LEU A 92 -6.16 -15.54 15.96
C LEU A 92 -7.29 -16.57 15.91
N LEU A 93 -7.87 -16.80 14.73
CA LEU A 93 -8.91 -17.83 14.52
C LEU A 93 -8.36 -19.26 14.45
N ARG A 94 -7.02 -19.42 14.44
CA ARG A 94 -6.32 -20.72 14.34
C ARG A 94 -6.81 -21.56 13.15
N CYS A 95 -7.09 -20.91 12.03
CA CYS A 95 -7.59 -21.57 10.83
C CYS A 95 -6.65 -21.33 9.63
N ARG A 96 -6.77 -22.21 8.63
CA ARG A 96 -6.01 -22.08 7.39
C ARG A 96 -6.55 -20.94 6.54
N LEU A 97 -5.67 -20.27 5.81
CA LEU A 97 -6.09 -19.42 4.70
C LEU A 97 -6.74 -20.28 3.61
N ALA A 98 -7.94 -19.90 3.17
CA ALA A 98 -8.75 -20.70 2.27
C ALA A 98 -8.13 -20.86 0.88
N THR A 99 -7.69 -19.75 0.29
CA THR A 99 -7.25 -19.63 -1.11
C THR A 99 -5.94 -18.83 -1.25
N PRO A 100 -4.78 -19.35 -0.79
CA PRO A 100 -3.52 -18.61 -0.82
C PRO A 100 -3.09 -18.11 -2.20
N ARG A 101 -3.45 -18.82 -3.28
CA ARG A 101 -3.15 -18.40 -4.66
C ARG A 101 -3.88 -17.12 -5.06
N ILE A 102 -5.12 -16.95 -4.62
CA ILE A 102 -5.92 -15.74 -4.88
C ILE A 102 -5.35 -14.58 -4.07
N ALA A 103 -4.97 -14.82 -2.82
CA ALA A 103 -4.30 -13.82 -1.98
C ALA A 103 -2.98 -13.31 -2.60
N TRP A 104 -2.17 -14.20 -3.20
CA TRP A 104 -0.97 -13.79 -3.94
C TRP A 104 -1.28 -12.98 -5.21
N LEU A 105 -2.36 -13.32 -5.93
CA LEU A 105 -2.86 -12.49 -7.03
C LEU A 105 -3.29 -11.11 -6.54
N GLY A 106 -4.00 -11.05 -5.41
CA GLY A 106 -4.39 -9.79 -4.76
C GLY A 106 -3.19 -8.92 -4.44
N PHE A 107 -2.17 -9.49 -3.80
CA PHE A 107 -0.91 -8.79 -3.52
C PHE A 107 -0.22 -8.28 -4.80
N ALA A 108 -0.16 -9.09 -5.86
CA ALA A 108 0.45 -8.67 -7.12
C ALA A 108 -0.31 -7.49 -7.75
N LEU A 109 -1.64 -7.52 -7.74
CA LEU A 109 -2.48 -6.42 -8.23
C LEU A 109 -2.28 -5.14 -7.40
N MET A 110 -2.15 -5.26 -6.08
CA MET A 110 -1.81 -4.13 -5.21
C MET A 110 -0.46 -3.51 -5.60
N VAL A 111 0.60 -4.31 -5.71
CA VAL A 111 1.93 -3.81 -6.11
C VAL A 111 1.90 -3.13 -7.48
N ILE A 112 1.27 -3.76 -8.48
CA ILE A 112 1.13 -3.18 -9.82
C ILE A 112 0.35 -1.87 -9.75
N GLY A 113 -0.75 -1.82 -8.99
CA GLY A 113 -1.55 -0.61 -8.82
C GLY A 113 -0.76 0.55 -8.23
N VAL A 114 0.04 0.30 -7.20
CA VAL A 114 0.96 1.29 -6.60
C VAL A 114 1.96 1.81 -7.63
N VAL A 115 2.59 0.92 -8.40
CA VAL A 115 3.59 1.31 -9.40
C VAL A 115 2.98 2.14 -10.52
N VAL A 116 1.88 1.65 -11.12
CA VAL A 116 1.20 2.32 -12.23
C VAL A 116 0.69 3.71 -11.81
N ASN A 117 0.09 3.83 -10.63
CA ASN A 117 -0.38 5.12 -10.12
C ASN A 117 0.79 6.09 -9.86
N ASN A 118 1.84 5.65 -9.15
CA ASN A 118 2.98 6.50 -8.85
C ASN A 118 3.73 6.95 -10.11
N MET A 119 3.85 6.09 -11.14
CA MET A 119 4.44 6.48 -12.42
C MET A 119 3.62 7.56 -13.14
N ALA A 120 2.28 7.46 -13.13
CA ALA A 120 1.43 8.50 -13.66
C ALA A 120 1.64 9.84 -12.94
N VAL A 121 1.71 9.83 -11.60
CA VAL A 121 1.97 11.07 -10.86
C VAL A 121 3.38 11.61 -11.14
N LEU A 122 4.42 10.76 -11.19
CA LEU A 122 5.81 11.16 -11.43
C LEU A 122 6.07 11.72 -12.83
N ASN A 123 5.30 11.30 -13.83
CA ASN A 123 5.36 11.85 -15.19
C ASN A 123 4.82 13.29 -15.27
N GLY A 124 4.12 13.77 -14.24
CA GLY A 124 3.65 15.15 -14.10
C GLY A 124 2.26 15.42 -14.68
N ASP A 125 1.58 14.40 -15.19
CA ASP A 125 0.25 14.49 -15.80
C ASP A 125 -0.89 13.99 -14.89
N ALA A 126 -0.63 13.85 -13.59
CA ALA A 126 -1.61 13.44 -12.58
C ALA A 126 -1.42 14.13 -11.22
N SER A 127 -1.23 15.46 -11.20
CA SER A 127 -1.13 16.27 -9.97
C SER A 127 -2.49 16.65 -9.39
N VAL A 128 -3.34 15.65 -9.09
CA VAL A 128 -4.77 15.83 -8.78
C VAL A 128 -5.14 15.64 -7.30
N MET A 129 -4.14 15.59 -6.42
CA MET A 129 -4.31 15.31 -4.98
C MET A 129 -4.95 13.92 -4.73
N MET A 130 -5.12 13.54 -3.47
CA MET A 130 -5.72 12.24 -3.12
C MET A 130 -7.21 12.15 -3.49
N THR A 131 -7.94 13.27 -3.47
CA THR A 131 -9.39 13.29 -3.71
C THR A 131 -9.77 13.30 -5.18
N SER A 132 -8.88 13.71 -6.09
CA SER A 132 -9.07 13.59 -7.54
C SER A 132 -10.36 14.27 -8.06
N TYR A 133 -10.75 15.40 -7.47
CA TYR A 133 -12.01 16.08 -7.81
C TYR A 133 -12.04 16.59 -9.26
N VAL A 134 -13.14 16.31 -9.95
CA VAL A 134 -13.52 16.90 -11.25
C VAL A 134 -13.67 18.43 -11.08
N PRO A 135 -13.27 19.28 -12.06
CA PRO A 135 -12.92 18.99 -13.46
C PRO A 135 -11.45 18.76 -13.76
N MET A 136 -10.58 18.58 -12.76
CA MET A 136 -9.14 18.41 -13.00
C MET A 136 -8.83 17.00 -13.53
N PRO A 137 -8.42 16.83 -14.80
CA PRO A 137 -8.17 15.51 -15.35
C PRO A 137 -6.80 14.98 -14.89
N ALA A 138 -6.71 13.66 -14.72
CA ALA A 138 -5.45 12.95 -14.58
C ALA A 138 -5.26 11.96 -15.73
N ASN A 139 -4.01 11.55 -15.97
CA ASN A 139 -3.72 10.43 -16.85
C ASN A 139 -4.59 9.20 -16.51
N PRO A 140 -5.18 8.49 -17.49
CA PRO A 140 -5.97 7.27 -17.24
C PRO A 140 -5.26 6.23 -16.35
N ASN A 141 -3.93 6.12 -16.44
CA ASN A 141 -3.13 5.22 -15.62
C ASN A 141 -3.20 5.56 -14.12
N PHE A 142 -3.44 6.82 -13.75
CA PHE A 142 -3.67 7.20 -12.36
C PHE A 142 -4.88 6.42 -11.80
N TYR A 143 -6.01 6.44 -12.50
CA TYR A 143 -7.23 5.75 -12.09
C TYR A 143 -7.09 4.23 -12.22
N LEU A 144 -6.48 3.73 -13.30
CA LEU A 144 -6.21 2.31 -13.48
C LEU A 144 -5.39 1.76 -12.30
N GLY A 145 -4.35 2.47 -11.88
CA GLY A 145 -3.53 2.06 -10.73
C GLY A 145 -4.35 1.96 -9.44
N LEU A 146 -5.23 2.92 -9.17
CA LEU A 146 -6.15 2.88 -8.02
C LEU A 146 -7.11 1.68 -8.10
N ILE A 147 -7.68 1.41 -9.29
CA ILE A 147 -8.60 0.29 -9.50
C ILE A 147 -7.89 -1.05 -9.30
N LEU A 148 -6.70 -1.23 -9.89
CA LEU A 148 -5.90 -2.45 -9.70
C LEU A 148 -5.57 -2.68 -8.22
N PHE A 149 -5.19 -1.61 -7.51
CA PHE A 149 -4.93 -1.69 -6.09
C PHE A 149 -6.17 -2.09 -5.28
N ALA A 150 -7.31 -1.44 -5.54
CA ALA A 150 -8.57 -1.73 -4.84
C ALA A 150 -9.06 -3.16 -5.11
N VAL A 151 -9.01 -3.64 -6.36
CA VAL A 151 -9.35 -5.03 -6.69
C VAL A 151 -8.39 -6.00 -6.01
N GLY A 152 -7.09 -5.67 -5.97
CA GLY A 152 -6.11 -6.46 -5.26
C GLY A 152 -6.41 -6.60 -3.76
N ALA A 153 -6.78 -5.50 -3.10
CA ALA A 153 -7.19 -5.49 -1.70
C ALA A 153 -8.49 -6.27 -1.46
N LEU A 154 -9.46 -6.23 -2.38
CA LEU A 154 -10.70 -7.01 -2.27
C LEU A 154 -10.49 -8.52 -2.42
N LEU A 155 -9.47 -8.94 -3.17
CA LEU A 155 -9.09 -10.34 -3.31
C LEU A 155 -8.22 -10.86 -2.16
N GLY A 156 -7.58 -9.93 -1.43
CA GLY A 156 -6.69 -10.21 -0.31
C GLY A 156 -7.40 -10.81 0.88
#